data_AF-M5FPB2-F1
#
_entry.id   AF-M5FPB2-F1
#
_cell.length_a   1.000
_cell.length_b   1.000
_cell.length_c   1.000
_cell.angle_alpha   90.00
_cell.angle_beta   90.00
_cell.angle_gamma   90.00
#
_symmetry.space_group_name_H-M   'P 1'
#
loop_
_entity.id
_entity.type
_entity.pdbx_description
1 polymer ?
#
loop_
_entity_poly.entity_id
_entity_poly.type
_entity_poly.pdbx_seq_one_letter_code
_entity_poly.pdbx_strand_id
1 'polypeptide(L)'
;MDAFQVHTTFVNQLRTLNATQQDVQKSVSFAMRHIDNHEDLWSCIMQACHEASLNLKMNILYFIESLCEMSSSVGPEPYYVQHLARDLRALVNLLVPDSREGLLNLYGTKQVIRNWRNRRFINQDAFDVADALLERRQDWSHVEQNGTPGTPIREDKYVKGDAIGRMSKQQRIDRMNEDRERQKRLREQRWILPIPPVAVQHRLASTLPATLSVNDAALDKEFDDIWETTSDWNEDDDDAINEENDLCFPGVLFRQGINRGGGDR
;
A
#
# COMPACT_ATOMS: atom_id res chain seq x y z
N MET A 1 -18.89 15.07 -20.29
CA MET A 1 -20.06 15.01 -19.40
C MET A 1 -20.23 16.39 -18.79
N ASP A 2 -21.45 16.85 -18.55
CA ASP A 2 -21.64 18.09 -17.78
C ASP A 2 -21.22 17.88 -16.31
N ALA A 3 -21.01 18.96 -15.56
CA ALA A 3 -20.50 18.88 -14.19
C ALA A 3 -21.41 18.06 -13.24
N PHE A 4 -22.73 18.17 -13.40
CA PHE A 4 -23.69 17.45 -12.57
C PHE A 4 -23.68 15.93 -12.84
N GLN A 5 -23.57 15.53 -14.11
CA GLN A 5 -23.42 14.13 -14.51
C GLN A 5 -22.11 13.55 -14.01
N VAL A 6 -21.01 14.31 -14.07
CA VAL A 6 -19.72 13.89 -13.52
C VAL A 6 -19.84 13.60 -12.02
N HIS A 7 -20.40 14.55 -11.26
CA HIS A 7 -20.66 14.40 -9.83
C HIS A 7 -21.48 13.15 -9.51
N THR A 8 -22.67 13.04 -10.11
CA THR A 8 -23.60 11.93 -9.84
C THR A 8 -23.00 10.57 -10.20
N THR A 9 -22.30 10.49 -11.33
CA THR A 9 -21.64 9.26 -11.77
C THR A 9 -20.53 8.87 -10.80
N PHE A 10 -19.72 9.83 -10.37
CA PHE A 10 -18.60 9.57 -9.48
C PHE A 10 -19.03 9.16 -8.07
N VAL A 11 -20.05 9.82 -7.50
CA VAL A 11 -20.62 9.43 -6.21
C VAL A 11 -21.14 7.99 -6.25
N ASN A 12 -21.83 7.60 -7.31
CA ASN A 12 -22.29 6.23 -7.48
C ASN A 12 -21.14 5.23 -7.59
N GLN A 13 -20.07 5.59 -8.30
CA GLN A 13 -18.87 4.77 -8.42
C GLN A 13 -18.16 4.58 -7.07
N LEU A 14 -18.03 5.65 -6.27
CA LEU A 14 -17.44 5.60 -4.94
C LEU A 14 -18.25 4.73 -3.96
N ARG A 15 -19.58 4.71 -4.07
CA ARG A 15 -20.46 3.89 -3.22
C ARG A 15 -20.29 2.39 -3.42
N THR A 16 -19.89 1.97 -4.61
CA THR A 16 -19.68 0.55 -4.96
C THR A 16 -18.20 0.16 -5.04
N LEU A 17 -17.30 1.06 -4.64
CA LEU A 17 -15.86 0.87 -4.77
C LEU A 17 -15.38 -0.33 -3.95
N ASN A 18 -14.69 -1.26 -4.61
CA ASN A 18 -14.11 -2.43 -3.98
C ASN A 18 -12.57 -2.45 -4.10
N ALA A 19 -11.94 -3.44 -3.47
CA ALA A 19 -10.48 -3.53 -3.37
C ALA A 19 -9.79 -4.03 -4.66
N THR A 20 -10.52 -4.43 -5.70
CA THR A 20 -9.92 -5.00 -6.92
C THR A 20 -9.17 -3.93 -7.71
N GLN A 21 -8.08 -4.33 -8.37
CA GLN A 21 -7.28 -3.41 -9.18
C GLN A 21 -8.09 -2.77 -10.30
N GLN A 22 -8.95 -3.54 -10.98
CA GLN A 22 -9.77 -3.05 -12.08
C GLN A 22 -10.73 -1.94 -11.64
N ASP A 23 -11.40 -2.11 -10.50
CA ASP A 23 -12.38 -1.12 -10.01
C ASP A 23 -11.72 0.17 -9.52
N VAL A 24 -10.57 0.03 -8.84
CA VAL A 24 -9.73 1.17 -8.46
C VAL A 24 -9.25 1.93 -9.70
N GLN A 25 -8.66 1.24 -10.68
CA GLN A 25 -8.12 1.90 -11.89
C GLN A 25 -9.21 2.53 -12.76
N LYS A 26 -10.39 1.91 -12.85
CA LYS A 26 -11.56 2.51 -13.49
C LYS A 26 -11.95 3.82 -12.81
N SER A 27 -11.92 3.88 -11.49
CA SER A 27 -12.24 5.09 -10.70
C SER A 27 -11.18 6.17 -10.85
N VAL A 28 -9.90 5.79 -10.84
CA VAL A 28 -8.78 6.71 -11.09
C VAL A 28 -8.88 7.30 -12.50
N SER A 29 -9.10 6.45 -13.50
CA SER A 29 -9.24 6.89 -14.90
C SER A 29 -10.42 7.86 -15.08
N PHE A 30 -11.53 7.62 -14.39
CA PHE A 30 -12.68 8.52 -14.42
C PHE A 30 -12.35 9.89 -13.84
N ALA A 31 -11.70 9.93 -12.67
CA ALA A 31 -11.31 11.18 -12.01
C ALA A 31 -10.30 11.96 -12.84
N MET A 32 -9.25 11.30 -13.33
CA MET A 32 -8.21 11.92 -14.17
C MET A 32 -8.76 12.43 -15.50
N ARG A 33 -9.75 11.77 -16.10
CA ARG A 33 -10.41 12.24 -17.33
C ARG A 33 -11.21 13.52 -17.12
N HIS A 34 -11.66 13.80 -15.90
CA HIS A 34 -12.46 14.96 -15.53
C HIS A 34 -11.72 15.83 -14.50
N ILE A 35 -10.39 15.94 -14.65
CA ILE A 35 -9.53 16.66 -13.72
C ILE A 35 -9.90 18.14 -13.58
N ASP A 36 -10.52 18.75 -14.60
CA ASP A 36 -11.05 20.12 -14.53
C ASP A 36 -12.06 20.31 -13.37
N ASN A 37 -12.70 19.24 -12.92
CA ASN A 37 -13.64 19.23 -11.80
C ASN A 37 -13.01 18.73 -10.48
N HIS A 38 -11.67 18.77 -10.33
CA HIS A 38 -10.96 18.14 -9.22
C HIS A 38 -11.46 18.57 -7.83
N GLU A 39 -11.87 19.83 -7.63
CA GLU A 39 -12.40 20.33 -6.34
C GLU A 39 -13.72 19.62 -5.95
N ASP A 40 -14.66 19.51 -6.89
CA ASP A 40 -15.95 18.84 -6.67
C ASP A 40 -15.74 17.33 -6.49
N LEU A 41 -14.88 16.73 -7.32
CA LEU A 41 -14.53 15.32 -7.20
C LEU A 41 -13.87 15.01 -5.86
N TRP A 42 -12.97 15.86 -5.37
CA TRP A 42 -12.38 15.69 -4.05
C TRP A 42 -13.41 15.84 -2.92
N SER A 43 -14.33 16.79 -3.05
CA SER A 43 -15.46 16.95 -2.12
C SER A 43 -16.34 15.69 -2.08
N CYS A 44 -16.58 15.06 -3.25
CA CYS A 44 -17.28 13.78 -3.34
C CYS A 44 -16.53 12.65 -2.62
N ILE A 45 -15.19 12.60 -2.73
CA ILE A 45 -14.36 11.60 -2.03
C ILE A 45 -14.49 11.75 -0.53
N MET A 46 -14.32 12.97 -0.01
CA MET A 46 -14.40 13.24 1.43
C MET A 46 -15.80 12.94 1.97
N GLN A 47 -16.85 13.32 1.23
CA GLN A 47 -18.24 12.99 1.59
C GLN A 47 -18.48 11.47 1.59
N ALA A 48 -18.00 10.76 0.58
CA ALA A 48 -18.09 9.30 0.52
C ALA A 48 -17.37 8.66 1.71
N CYS A 49 -16.17 9.13 2.08
CA CYS A 49 -15.47 8.69 3.28
C CYS A 49 -16.25 8.95 4.58
N HIS A 50 -16.99 10.06 4.65
CA HIS A 50 -17.80 10.39 5.83
C HIS A 50 -18.99 9.43 6.00
N GLU A 51 -19.68 9.09 4.91
CA GLU A 51 -20.88 8.22 4.93
C GLU A 51 -20.56 6.72 4.88
N ALA A 52 -19.35 6.34 4.47
CA ALA A 52 -18.96 4.96 4.21
C ALA A 52 -18.83 4.10 5.48
N SER A 53 -19.02 2.78 5.30
CA SER A 53 -18.58 1.78 6.27
C SER A 53 -17.05 1.80 6.41
N LEU A 54 -16.51 1.35 7.57
CA LEU A 54 -15.06 1.31 7.78
C LEU A 54 -14.31 0.50 6.71
N ASN A 55 -14.94 -0.51 6.14
CA ASN A 55 -14.34 -1.31 5.08
C ASN A 55 -14.25 -0.52 3.76
N LEU A 56 -15.34 0.13 3.35
CA LEU A 56 -15.36 0.99 2.17
C LEU A 56 -14.42 2.19 2.33
N LYS A 57 -14.27 2.73 3.54
CA LYS A 57 -13.27 3.77 3.85
C LYS A 57 -11.83 3.32 3.51
N MET A 58 -11.50 2.06 3.77
CA MET A 58 -10.20 1.50 3.35
C MET A 58 -10.09 1.42 1.84
N ASN A 59 -11.14 0.99 1.12
CA ASN A 59 -11.11 0.98 -0.35
C ASN A 59 -10.89 2.39 -0.92
N ILE A 60 -11.57 3.39 -0.36
CA ILE A 60 -11.39 4.79 -0.76
C ILE A 60 -9.94 5.24 -0.48
N LEU A 61 -9.35 4.86 0.66
CA LEU A 61 -7.95 5.18 0.98
C LEU A 61 -6.97 4.64 -0.08
N TYR A 62 -7.12 3.37 -0.50
CA TYR A 62 -6.26 2.80 -1.56
C TYR A 62 -6.54 3.43 -2.93
N PHE A 63 -7.79 3.81 -3.20
CA PHE A 63 -8.13 4.58 -4.39
C PHE A 63 -7.45 5.96 -4.40
N ILE A 64 -7.45 6.68 -3.27
CA ILE A 64 -6.75 7.96 -3.12
C ILE A 64 -5.24 7.77 -3.37
N GLU A 65 -4.63 6.71 -2.85
CA GLU A 65 -3.21 6.39 -3.10
C GLU A 65 -2.93 6.26 -4.61
N SER A 66 -3.71 5.44 -5.32
CA SER A 66 -3.56 5.27 -6.78
C SER A 66 -3.89 6.55 -7.56
N LEU A 67 -4.86 7.34 -7.11
CA LEU A 67 -5.22 8.62 -7.73
C LEU A 67 -4.09 9.64 -7.60
N CYS A 68 -3.48 9.74 -6.43
CA CYS A 68 -2.35 10.63 -6.19
C CYS A 68 -1.14 10.22 -7.04
N GLU A 69 -0.83 8.92 -7.11
CA GLU A 69 0.25 8.38 -7.94
C GLU A 69 0.06 8.73 -9.43
N MET A 70 -1.16 8.55 -9.95
CA MET A 70 -1.48 8.93 -11.33
C MET A 70 -1.48 10.46 -11.53
N SER A 71 -1.99 11.22 -10.57
CA SER A 71 -1.98 12.69 -10.63
C SER A 71 -0.58 13.27 -10.66
N SER A 72 0.37 12.65 -9.97
CA SER A 72 1.77 13.07 -9.96
C SER A 72 2.53 12.74 -11.25
N SER A 73 2.06 11.79 -12.06
CA SER A 73 2.76 11.36 -13.29
C SER A 73 2.29 12.08 -14.55
N VAL A 74 1.07 12.62 -14.57
CA VAL A 74 0.40 13.13 -15.78
C VAL A 74 0.64 14.63 -16.05
N GLY A 75 1.15 15.42 -15.10
CA GLY A 75 1.34 16.85 -15.33
C GLY A 75 2.11 17.60 -14.23
N PRO A 76 2.35 18.92 -14.44
CA PRO A 76 3.12 19.75 -13.52
C PRO A 76 2.40 20.04 -12.20
N GLU A 77 1.05 20.05 -12.21
CA GLU A 77 0.23 20.36 -11.03
C GLU A 77 -0.45 19.09 -10.49
N PRO A 78 -0.02 18.56 -9.34
CA PRO A 78 -0.60 17.38 -8.75
C PRO A 78 -1.84 17.75 -7.90
N TYR A 79 -2.93 18.18 -8.56
CA TYR A 79 -4.13 18.72 -7.88
C TYR A 79 -4.63 17.83 -6.73
N TYR A 80 -4.75 16.52 -6.94
CA TYR A 80 -5.25 15.60 -5.91
C TYR A 80 -4.28 15.45 -4.73
N VAL A 81 -2.98 15.62 -4.96
CA VAL A 81 -1.98 15.62 -3.89
C VAL A 81 -2.09 16.88 -3.03
N GLN A 82 -2.36 18.04 -3.65
CA GLN A 82 -2.60 19.29 -2.94
C GLN A 82 -3.84 19.19 -2.05
N HIS A 83 -4.92 18.58 -2.56
CA HIS A 83 -6.13 18.31 -1.78
C HIS A 83 -5.89 17.36 -0.62
N LEU A 84 -5.16 16.26 -0.87
CA LEU A 84 -4.78 15.33 0.18
C LEU A 84 -3.94 16.02 1.26
N ALA A 85 -2.98 16.87 0.88
CA ALA A 85 -2.15 17.62 1.82
C ALA A 85 -2.98 18.51 2.75
N ARG A 86 -3.97 19.21 2.20
CA ARG A 86 -4.89 20.07 2.95
C ARG A 86 -5.75 19.26 3.94
N ASP A 87 -6.28 18.14 3.49
CA ASP A 87 -7.34 17.42 4.19
C ASP A 87 -6.86 16.15 4.92
N LEU A 88 -5.57 15.81 4.90
CA LEU A 88 -5.00 14.59 5.48
C LEU A 88 -5.45 14.37 6.93
N ARG A 89 -5.42 15.42 7.75
CA ARG A 89 -5.87 15.35 9.15
C ARG A 89 -7.34 14.98 9.27
N ALA A 90 -8.20 15.59 8.45
CA ALA A 90 -9.62 15.30 8.45
C ALA A 90 -9.88 13.87 7.94
N LEU A 91 -9.20 13.48 6.87
CA LEU A 91 -9.28 12.14 6.29
C LEU A 91 -8.90 11.07 7.32
N VAL A 92 -7.80 11.24 8.06
CA VAL A 92 -7.37 10.29 9.11
C VAL A 92 -8.45 10.11 10.19
N ASN A 93 -9.10 11.19 10.63
CA ASN A 93 -10.18 11.11 11.61
C ASN A 93 -11.42 10.38 11.07
N LEU A 94 -11.69 10.47 9.76
CA LEU A 94 -12.77 9.72 9.12
C LEU A 94 -12.42 8.23 8.99
N LEU A 95 -11.19 7.91 8.58
CA LEU A 95 -10.71 6.55 8.32
C LEU A 95 -10.57 5.73 9.59
N VAL A 96 -10.06 6.35 10.65
CA VAL A 96 -9.85 5.73 11.95
C VAL A 96 -10.56 6.61 12.97
N PRO A 97 -11.86 6.41 13.25
CA PRO A 97 -12.58 7.17 14.28
C PRO A 97 -12.05 6.91 15.69
N ASP A 98 -12.34 7.80 16.65
CA ASP A 98 -12.03 7.64 18.09
C ASP A 98 -12.99 6.61 18.72
N SER A 99 -13.09 5.42 18.13
CA SER A 99 -13.95 4.33 18.57
C SER A 99 -13.23 2.99 18.44
N ARG A 100 -13.69 1.98 19.18
CA ARG A 100 -13.11 0.63 19.13
C ARG A 100 -13.11 0.04 17.72
N GLU A 101 -14.16 0.32 16.94
CA GLU A 101 -14.23 -0.17 15.56
C GLU A 101 -13.20 0.49 14.65
N GLY A 102 -12.83 1.76 14.92
CA GLY A 102 -11.80 2.47 14.18
C GLY A 102 -10.46 1.74 14.19
N LEU A 103 -10.15 1.02 15.28
CA LEU A 103 -8.93 0.22 15.41
C LEU A 103 -8.78 -0.84 14.30
N LEU A 104 -9.89 -1.29 13.69
CA LEU A 104 -9.85 -2.23 12.56
C LEU A 104 -9.14 -1.64 11.33
N ASN A 105 -9.10 -0.32 11.20
CA ASN A 105 -8.43 0.39 10.10
C ASN A 105 -7.03 0.90 10.48
N LEU A 106 -6.69 0.95 11.78
CA LEU A 106 -5.50 1.62 12.31
C LEU A 106 -4.20 1.22 11.57
N TYR A 107 -3.88 -0.08 11.56
CA TYR A 107 -2.63 -0.56 10.96
C TYR A 107 -2.60 -0.41 9.45
N GLY A 108 -3.73 -0.64 8.78
CA GLY A 108 -3.84 -0.42 7.34
C GLY A 108 -3.62 1.05 6.97
N THR A 109 -4.21 1.97 7.73
CA THR A 109 -4.01 3.42 7.54
C THR A 109 -2.56 3.83 7.84
N LYS A 110 -1.96 3.37 8.95
CA LYS A 110 -0.53 3.62 9.25
C LYS A 110 0.38 3.16 8.11
N GLN A 111 0.13 1.96 7.58
CA GLN A 111 0.91 1.41 6.47
C GLN A 111 0.85 2.31 5.22
N VAL A 112 -0.35 2.75 4.82
CA VAL A 112 -0.53 3.61 3.64
C VAL A 112 0.10 4.98 3.85
N ILE A 113 -0.08 5.59 5.03
CA ILE A 113 0.54 6.89 5.35
C ILE A 113 2.07 6.80 5.30
N ARG A 114 2.65 5.74 5.85
CA ARG A 114 4.10 5.50 5.75
C ARG A 114 4.56 5.39 4.30
N ASN A 115 3.80 4.67 3.46
CA ASN A 115 4.11 4.57 2.04
C ASN A 115 4.08 5.95 1.35
N TRP A 116 3.07 6.78 1.65
CA TRP A 116 2.98 8.15 1.12
C TRP A 116 4.12 9.04 1.60
N ARG A 117 4.53 8.90 2.86
CA ARG A 117 5.67 9.62 3.44
C ARG A 117 6.96 9.31 2.70
N ASN A 118 7.21 8.03 2.43
CA ASN A 118 8.41 7.57 1.72
C ASN A 118 8.45 8.08 0.27
N ARG A 119 7.28 8.19 -0.38
CA ARG A 119 7.14 8.72 -1.75
C ARG A 119 7.21 10.25 -1.81
N ARG A 120 7.25 10.94 -0.67
CA ARG A 120 7.34 12.40 -0.54
C ARG A 120 6.23 13.16 -1.32
N PHE A 121 5.02 12.62 -1.32
CA PHE A 121 3.87 13.28 -1.96
C PHE A 121 3.53 14.63 -1.30
N ILE A 122 3.72 14.75 0.03
CA ILE A 122 3.25 15.88 0.84
C ILE A 122 4.36 16.34 1.79
N ASN A 123 4.24 17.57 2.31
CA ASN A 123 5.06 18.10 3.40
C ASN A 123 5.11 17.13 4.60
N GLN A 124 6.31 16.93 5.14
CA GLN A 124 6.56 15.99 6.24
C GLN A 124 5.78 16.35 7.51
N ASP A 125 5.61 17.65 7.79
CA ASP A 125 4.85 18.12 8.97
C ASP A 125 3.40 17.62 8.99
N ALA A 126 2.77 17.46 7.81
CA ALA A 126 1.41 16.95 7.72
C ALA A 126 1.34 15.47 8.11
N PHE A 127 2.39 14.70 7.78
CA PHE A 127 2.50 13.29 8.19
C PHE A 127 2.77 13.16 9.68
N ASP A 128 3.56 14.04 10.28
CA ASP A 128 3.82 13.99 11.72
C ASP A 128 2.53 14.23 12.54
N VAL A 129 1.66 15.15 12.09
CA VAL A 129 0.33 15.35 12.70
C VAL A 129 -0.56 14.11 12.54
N ALA A 130 -0.52 13.45 11.38
CA ALA A 130 -1.28 12.24 11.13
C ALA A 130 -0.79 11.05 11.97
N ASP A 131 0.53 10.86 12.05
CA ASP A 131 1.18 9.82 12.85
C ASP A 131 0.84 10.01 14.33
N ALA A 132 0.95 11.24 14.87
CA ALA A 132 0.58 11.54 16.25
C ALA A 132 -0.90 11.20 16.57
N LEU A 133 -1.81 11.45 15.62
CA LEU A 133 -3.22 11.05 15.77
C LEU A 133 -3.40 9.53 15.81
N LEU A 134 -2.65 8.79 14.98
CA LEU A 134 -2.73 7.33 14.93
C LEU A 134 -2.04 6.67 16.12
N GLU A 135 -0.93 7.21 16.63
CA GLU A 135 -0.28 6.72 17.86
C GLU A 135 -1.19 6.89 19.07
N ARG A 136 -1.83 8.06 19.21
CA ARG A 136 -2.82 8.28 20.27
C ARG A 136 -3.93 7.22 20.26
N ARG A 137 -4.32 6.72 19.08
CA ARG A 137 -5.34 5.65 18.95
C ARG A 137 -4.78 4.27 19.30
N GLN A 138 -3.50 4.03 19.07
CA GLN A 138 -2.83 2.78 19.44
C GLN A 138 -2.75 2.62 20.95
N ASP A 139 -2.48 3.70 21.70
CA ASP A 139 -2.41 3.65 23.16
C ASP A 139 -3.71 3.15 23.79
N TRP A 140 -4.86 3.52 23.22
CA TRP A 140 -6.17 3.01 23.64
C TRP A 140 -6.30 1.49 23.47
N SER A 141 -5.71 0.94 22.41
CA SER A 141 -5.68 -0.50 22.18
C SER A 141 -4.91 -1.26 23.26
N HIS A 142 -3.83 -0.67 23.79
CA HIS A 142 -2.99 -1.31 24.82
C HIS A 142 -3.58 -1.19 26.23
N VAL A 143 -4.23 -0.06 26.55
CA VAL A 143 -4.88 0.16 27.85
C VAL A 143 -6.04 -0.81 28.09
N GLU A 144 -6.81 -1.17 27.06
CA GLU A 144 -7.88 -2.18 27.21
C GLU A 144 -7.34 -3.61 27.38
N GLN A 145 -6.21 -3.95 26.75
CA GLN A 145 -5.63 -5.30 26.84
C GLN A 145 -4.96 -5.56 28.21
N ASN A 146 -4.40 -4.52 28.83
CA ASN A 146 -3.65 -4.60 30.09
C ASN A 146 -4.44 -4.12 31.31
N GLY A 147 -5.77 -4.33 31.32
CA GLY A 147 -6.71 -3.81 32.32
C GLY A 147 -6.13 -3.70 33.73
N THR A 148 -5.83 -2.46 34.15
CA THR A 148 -5.39 -2.17 35.51
C THR A 148 -6.65 -2.05 36.39
N PRO A 149 -6.81 -2.87 37.46
CA PRO A 149 -7.99 -2.81 38.30
C PRO A 149 -7.90 -1.58 39.21
N GLY A 150 -8.60 -0.49 38.89
CA GLY A 150 -8.80 0.57 39.89
C GLY A 150 -9.14 1.98 39.42
N THR A 151 -9.00 2.35 38.15
CA THR A 151 -9.41 3.70 37.71
C THR A 151 -10.87 3.70 37.27
N PRO A 152 -11.74 4.56 37.85
CA PRO A 152 -13.13 4.64 37.44
C PRO A 152 -13.15 5.14 35.99
N ILE A 153 -13.49 4.22 35.10
CA ILE A 153 -13.89 4.50 33.73
C ILE A 153 -14.96 5.58 33.83
N ARG A 154 -14.71 6.75 33.24
CA ARG A 154 -15.77 7.74 32.99
C ARG A 154 -16.90 6.97 32.31
N GLU A 155 -18.03 6.84 33.00
CA GLU A 155 -19.25 6.26 32.46
C GLU A 155 -19.76 7.16 31.31
N ASP A 156 -19.15 7.03 30.15
CA ASP A 156 -19.78 7.45 28.91
C ASP A 156 -20.88 6.43 28.60
N LYS A 157 -22.11 6.93 28.66
CA LYS A 157 -23.40 6.22 28.54
C LYS A 157 -23.66 5.59 27.16
N TYR A 158 -22.63 5.11 26.46
CA TYR A 158 -22.73 4.53 25.11
C TYR A 158 -22.25 3.08 24.97
N VAL A 159 -21.96 2.37 26.07
CA VAL A 159 -21.69 0.92 26.01
C VAL A 159 -23.01 0.15 26.00
N LYS A 160 -23.77 0.30 24.90
CA LYS A 160 -24.81 -0.65 24.52
C LYS A 160 -24.39 -1.25 23.18
N GLY A 161 -23.73 -2.41 23.26
CA GLY A 161 -23.52 -3.37 22.18
C GLY A 161 -22.22 -3.20 21.41
N ASP A 162 -21.33 -4.16 21.65
CA ASP A 162 -20.12 -4.49 20.90
C ASP A 162 -20.36 -4.39 19.38
N ALA A 163 -19.98 -3.28 18.76
CA ALA A 163 -20.32 -3.04 17.36
C ALA A 163 -19.52 -3.96 16.39
N ILE A 164 -18.35 -4.44 16.83
CA ILE A 164 -17.63 -5.57 16.22
C ILE A 164 -18.39 -6.90 16.36
N GLY A 165 -19.19 -7.06 17.42
CA GLY A 165 -20.14 -8.18 17.57
C GLY A 165 -21.42 -8.01 16.75
N ARG A 166 -21.72 -6.80 16.27
CA ARG A 166 -22.93 -6.46 15.48
C ARG A 166 -22.76 -6.66 13.98
N MET A 167 -21.54 -6.77 13.46
CA MET A 167 -21.33 -7.05 12.04
C MET A 167 -21.83 -8.46 11.68
N SER A 168 -22.63 -8.53 10.61
CA SER A 168 -23.15 -9.80 10.12
C SER A 168 -22.01 -10.71 9.67
N LYS A 169 -22.26 -12.02 9.64
CA LYS A 169 -21.28 -12.98 9.11
C LYS A 169 -20.85 -12.61 7.68
N GLN A 170 -21.78 -12.13 6.86
CA GLN A 170 -21.50 -11.71 5.48
C GLN A 170 -20.53 -10.51 5.46
N GLN A 171 -20.80 -9.47 6.26
CA GLN A 171 -19.93 -8.29 6.35
C GLN A 171 -18.50 -8.63 6.80
N ARG A 172 -18.36 -9.61 7.71
CA ARG A 172 -17.04 -10.13 8.11
C ARG A 172 -16.31 -10.81 6.97
N ILE A 173 -17.01 -11.64 6.20
CA ILE A 173 -16.45 -12.34 5.04
C ILE A 173 -16.05 -11.35 3.95
N ASP A 174 -16.91 -10.38 3.65
CA ASP A 174 -16.63 -9.35 2.64
C ASP A 174 -15.39 -8.54 3.02
N ARG A 175 -15.31 -8.10 4.27
CA ARG A 175 -14.12 -7.40 4.78
C ARG A 175 -12.86 -8.25 4.68
N MET A 176 -12.94 -9.53 5.07
CA MET A 176 -11.80 -10.46 4.97
C MET A 176 -11.35 -10.67 3.52
N ASN A 177 -12.29 -10.79 2.58
CA ASN A 177 -11.98 -10.93 1.17
C ASN A 177 -11.34 -9.66 0.61
N GLU A 178 -11.84 -8.49 0.98
CA GLU A 178 -11.24 -7.23 0.56
C GLU A 178 -9.86 -7.01 1.16
N ASP A 179 -9.65 -7.38 2.43
CA ASP A 179 -8.32 -7.36 3.06
C ASP A 179 -7.33 -8.28 2.34
N ARG A 180 -7.77 -9.47 1.90
CA ARG A 180 -6.96 -10.35 1.06
C ARG A 180 -6.60 -9.70 -0.27
N GLU A 181 -7.56 -9.09 -0.96
CA GLU A 181 -7.30 -8.39 -2.23
C GLU A 181 -6.35 -7.20 -2.05
N ARG A 182 -6.48 -6.43 -0.95
CA ARG A 182 -5.54 -5.34 -0.61
C ARG A 182 -4.11 -5.87 -0.41
N GLN A 183 -3.96 -6.94 0.37
CA GLN A 183 -2.66 -7.56 0.62
C GLN A 183 -2.05 -8.15 -0.64
N LYS A 184 -2.88 -8.78 -1.49
CA LYS A 184 -2.46 -9.27 -2.79
C LYS A 184 -1.86 -8.14 -3.64
N ARG A 185 -2.55 -7.00 -3.76
CA ARG A 185 -2.03 -5.82 -4.49
C ARG A 185 -0.70 -5.31 -3.94
N LEU A 186 -0.55 -5.24 -2.61
CA LEU A 186 0.71 -4.83 -1.99
C LEU A 186 1.88 -5.76 -2.36
N ARG A 187 1.62 -7.07 -2.50
CA ARG A 187 2.65 -8.05 -2.90
C ARG A 187 2.95 -7.98 -4.39
N GLU A 188 1.95 -7.77 -5.24
CA GLU A 188 2.13 -7.63 -6.69
C GLU A 188 3.06 -6.46 -7.03
N GLN A 189 3.04 -5.39 -6.24
CA GLN A 189 3.93 -4.24 -6.43
C GLN A 189 5.33 -4.43 -5.82
N ARG A 190 5.52 -5.42 -4.94
CA ARG A 190 6.77 -5.58 -4.17
C ARG A 190 7.97 -5.96 -5.05
N TRP A 191 7.73 -6.70 -6.13
CA TRP A 191 8.78 -7.21 -7.03
C TRP A 191 9.05 -6.28 -8.23
N ILE A 192 8.34 -5.15 -8.31
CA ILE A 192 8.53 -4.18 -9.40
C ILE A 192 9.74 -3.31 -9.07
N LEU A 193 10.84 -3.49 -9.81
CA LEU A 193 11.99 -2.60 -9.71
C LEU A 193 11.68 -1.23 -10.32
N PRO A 194 12.08 -0.11 -9.69
CA PRO A 194 11.84 1.21 -10.24
C PRO A 194 12.71 1.43 -11.48
N ILE A 195 12.07 1.63 -12.64
CA ILE A 195 12.76 1.93 -13.89
C ILE A 195 13.39 3.33 -13.77
N PRO A 196 14.71 3.49 -13.91
CA PRO A 196 15.32 4.82 -13.96
C PRO A 196 14.68 5.64 -15.10
N PRO A 197 14.46 6.95 -14.92
CA PRO A 197 13.90 7.77 -15.97
C PRO A 197 14.82 7.72 -17.19
N VAL A 198 14.36 7.02 -18.24
CA VAL A 198 15.04 6.91 -19.52
C VAL A 198 15.11 8.32 -20.09
N ALA A 199 16.31 8.92 -20.10
CA ALA A 199 16.56 10.08 -20.92
C ALA A 199 16.22 9.67 -22.37
N VAL A 200 15.19 10.28 -22.94
CA VAL A 200 14.72 10.00 -24.29
C VAL A 200 15.86 10.30 -25.27
N GLN A 201 16.57 9.26 -25.72
CA GLN A 201 17.41 9.32 -26.90
C GLN A 201 16.84 8.39 -27.96
N HIS A 202 15.77 8.85 -28.62
CA HIS A 202 15.51 8.43 -29.99
C HIS A 202 16.67 8.93 -30.85
N ARG A 203 17.58 8.06 -31.30
CA ARG A 203 18.20 8.17 -32.65
C ARG A 203 18.52 6.80 -33.24
N LEU A 204 18.02 6.63 -34.45
CA LEU A 204 18.23 5.50 -35.35
C LEU A 204 19.71 5.37 -35.72
N ALA A 205 20.22 4.14 -35.64
CA ALA A 205 21.43 3.59 -36.27
C ALA A 205 22.70 4.47 -36.39
N SER A 206 23.78 4.11 -35.68
CA SER A 206 25.08 3.87 -36.33
C SER A 206 26.00 3.00 -35.47
N THR A 207 26.72 2.15 -36.19
CA THR A 207 27.65 1.08 -35.82
C THR A 207 28.84 1.53 -34.95
N LEU A 208 28.79 1.30 -33.63
CA LEU A 208 29.95 1.18 -32.71
C LEU A 208 29.56 0.21 -31.56
N PRO A 209 30.49 -0.57 -30.96
CA PRO A 209 30.15 -1.54 -29.92
C PRO A 209 29.82 -0.80 -28.62
N ALA A 210 28.54 -0.52 -28.45
CA ALA A 210 27.95 0.23 -27.35
C ALA A 210 27.55 -0.69 -26.18
N THR A 211 28.48 -1.48 -25.63
CA THR A 211 28.13 -2.50 -24.62
C THR A 211 28.05 -1.99 -23.18
N LEU A 212 28.27 -0.71 -22.86
CA LEU A 212 28.43 -0.30 -21.45
C LEU A 212 27.84 1.04 -21.00
N SER A 213 27.13 1.84 -21.82
CA SER A 213 26.94 3.26 -21.42
C SER A 213 25.53 3.76 -21.13
N VAL A 214 24.46 2.96 -21.25
CA VAL A 214 23.07 3.46 -21.02
C VAL A 214 22.25 2.59 -20.06
N ASN A 215 22.63 1.33 -19.86
CA ASN A 215 21.95 0.41 -18.92
C ASN A 215 22.57 0.36 -17.52
N ASP A 216 23.68 1.06 -17.28
CA ASP A 216 24.45 1.00 -16.02
C ASP A 216 23.58 1.39 -14.82
N ALA A 217 22.88 2.53 -14.88
CA ALA A 217 22.12 3.03 -13.72
C ALA A 217 20.91 2.16 -13.31
N ALA A 218 20.36 1.36 -14.23
CA ALA A 218 19.28 0.42 -13.90
C ALA A 218 19.84 -0.88 -13.31
N LEU A 219 20.93 -1.38 -13.89
CA LEU A 219 21.65 -2.57 -13.44
C LEU A 219 22.32 -2.34 -12.08
N ASP A 220 22.91 -1.16 -11.86
CA ASP A 220 23.52 -0.77 -10.59
C ASP A 220 22.49 -0.76 -9.46
N LYS A 221 21.28 -0.26 -9.73
CA LYS A 221 20.20 -0.24 -8.74
C LYS A 221 19.67 -1.65 -8.43
N GLU A 222 19.49 -2.48 -9.44
CA GLU A 222 19.10 -3.89 -9.24
C GLU A 222 20.16 -4.63 -8.42
N PHE A 223 21.44 -4.42 -8.73
CA PHE A 223 22.55 -4.99 -7.98
C PHE A 223 22.58 -4.50 -6.54
N ASP A 224 22.47 -3.19 -6.29
CA ASP A 224 22.46 -2.60 -4.95
C ASP A 224 21.30 -3.16 -4.11
N ASP A 225 20.08 -3.21 -4.68
CA ASP A 225 18.89 -3.74 -4.00
C ASP A 225 19.06 -5.23 -3.66
N ILE A 226 19.59 -6.04 -4.59
CA ILE A 226 19.87 -7.47 -4.34
C ILE A 226 20.97 -7.61 -3.29
N TRP A 227 22.03 -6.81 -3.37
CA TRP A 227 23.16 -6.88 -2.44
C TRP A 227 22.73 -6.52 -1.01
N GLU A 228 21.91 -5.48 -0.84
CA GLU A 228 21.37 -5.10 0.47
C GLU A 228 20.39 -6.14 1.06
N THR A 229 19.73 -6.92 0.19
CA THR A 229 18.75 -7.94 0.59
C THR A 229 19.26 -9.37 0.49
N THR A 230 20.54 -9.56 0.14
CA THR A 230 21.17 -10.88 0.05
C THR A 230 21.14 -11.54 1.42
N SER A 231 20.46 -12.68 1.52
CA SER A 231 20.49 -13.50 2.72
C SER A 231 21.71 -14.42 2.74
N ASP A 232 22.11 -14.84 3.92
CA ASP A 232 23.12 -15.89 4.07
C ASP A 232 22.64 -17.20 3.43
N TRP A 233 23.60 -17.94 2.88
CA TRP A 233 23.41 -19.28 2.34
C TRP A 233 22.82 -20.22 3.39
N ASN A 234 21.81 -21.01 3.02
CA ASN A 234 21.11 -21.94 3.90
C ASN A 234 20.83 -23.31 3.24
N GLU A 235 20.14 -24.19 3.97
CA GLU A 235 19.84 -25.57 3.54
C GLU A 235 18.97 -25.63 2.28
N ASP A 236 18.02 -24.70 2.11
CA ASP A 236 17.16 -24.64 0.92
C ASP A 236 18.00 -24.33 -0.34
N ASP A 237 19.12 -23.59 -0.21
CA ASP A 237 20.03 -23.30 -1.32
C ASP A 237 20.84 -24.55 -1.73
N ASP A 238 21.30 -25.35 -0.76
CA ASP A 238 21.98 -26.63 -1.01
C ASP A 238 21.03 -27.61 -1.71
N ASP A 239 19.78 -27.69 -1.26
CA ASP A 239 18.74 -28.53 -1.86
C ASP A 239 18.41 -28.09 -3.29
N ALA A 240 18.26 -26.78 -3.54
CA ALA A 240 18.01 -26.24 -4.87
C ALA A 240 19.15 -26.56 -5.86
N ILE A 241 20.41 -26.43 -5.41
CA ILE A 241 21.57 -26.82 -6.23
C ILE A 241 21.57 -28.32 -6.54
N ASN A 242 21.27 -29.16 -5.54
CA ASN A 242 21.25 -30.60 -5.73
C ASN A 242 20.13 -31.01 -6.70
N GLU A 243 18.95 -30.41 -6.59
CA GLU A 243 17.83 -30.63 -7.52
C GLU A 243 18.21 -30.20 -8.96
N GLU A 244 18.82 -29.03 -9.14
CA GLU A 244 19.28 -28.56 -10.45
C GLU A 244 20.36 -29.49 -11.04
N ASN A 245 21.31 -29.93 -10.23
CA ASN A 245 22.36 -30.87 -10.66
C ASN A 245 21.80 -32.22 -11.10
N ASP A 246 20.82 -32.77 -10.38
CA ASP A 246 20.17 -34.03 -10.73
C ASP A 246 19.38 -33.92 -12.05
N LEU A 247 18.77 -32.77 -12.31
CA LEU A 247 18.07 -32.47 -13.57
C LEU A 247 19.04 -32.30 -14.75
N CYS A 248 20.14 -31.60 -14.56
CA CYS A 248 21.12 -31.33 -15.62
C CYS A 248 22.05 -32.52 -15.92
N PHE A 249 22.40 -33.31 -14.90
CA PHE A 249 23.35 -34.41 -14.99
C PHE A 249 22.80 -35.72 -14.41
N PRO A 250 21.72 -36.27 -14.98
CA PRO A 250 21.07 -37.46 -14.44
C PRO A 250 22.05 -38.65 -14.41
N GLY A 251 22.25 -39.22 -13.21
CA GLY A 251 23.12 -40.38 -12.99
C GLY A 251 24.60 -40.04 -12.75
N VAL A 252 24.98 -38.76 -12.71
CA VAL A 252 26.31 -38.32 -12.26
C VAL A 252 26.27 -38.11 -10.76
N LEU A 253 26.90 -39.00 -9.99
CA LEU A 253 27.12 -38.77 -8.57
C LEU A 253 28.22 -37.71 -8.41
N PHE A 254 27.83 -36.45 -8.25
CA PHE A 254 28.71 -35.45 -7.66
C PHE A 254 29.00 -35.90 -6.22
N ARG A 255 30.17 -36.52 -6.00
CA ARG A 255 30.63 -36.86 -4.65
C ARG A 255 30.53 -35.58 -3.80
N GLN A 256 29.64 -35.58 -2.79
CA GLN A 256 29.71 -34.65 -1.67
C GLN A 256 31.10 -34.80 -1.03
N GLY A 257 32.02 -33.94 -1.46
CA GLY A 257 33.42 -34.04 -1.15
C GLY A 257 33.82 -33.07 -0.06
N ILE A 258 33.42 -33.32 1.20
CA ILE A 258 34.30 -33.06 2.35
C ILE A 258 34.16 -34.21 3.33
N ASN A 259 35.07 -35.18 3.14
CA ASN A 259 35.52 -36.09 4.17
C ASN A 259 35.96 -35.23 5.38
N ARG A 260 35.22 -35.26 6.49
CA ARG A 260 35.73 -34.81 7.80
C ARG A 260 36.86 -35.77 8.21
N GLY A 261 38.04 -35.54 7.65
CA GLY A 261 39.27 -36.22 8.03
C GLY A 261 39.60 -35.84 9.47
N GLY A 262 39.70 -36.85 10.32
CA GLY A 262 39.96 -36.71 11.74
C GLY A 262 41.32 -36.09 12.05
N GLY A 263 41.35 -35.33 13.13
CA GLY A 263 42.55 -35.02 13.90
C GLY A 263 42.35 -35.54 15.32
N ASP A 264 42.66 -36.82 15.53
CA ASP A 264 42.89 -37.38 16.86
C ASP A 264 44.04 -38.39 16.74
N ARG A 265 45.25 -37.86 16.90
CA ARG A 265 46.48 -38.43 17.51
C ARG A 265 47.71 -37.64 17.08
#